data_AF-A0AAT9LU39-F1
#
_entry.id   AF-A0AAT9LU39-F1
#
_cell.length_a   1.000
_cell.length_b   1.000
_cell.length_c   1.000
_cell.angle_alpha   90.00
_cell.angle_beta   90.00
_cell.angle_gamma   90.00
#
_symmetry.space_group_name_H-M   'P 1'
#
loop_
_entity.id
_entity.type
_entity.pdbx_description
1 polymer ?
#
loop_
_entity_poly.entity_id
_entity_poly.type
_entity_poly.pdbx_seq_one_letter_code
_entity_poly.pdbx_strand_id
1 'polypeptide(L)'
;MSWQESGLLMTTRHGTPIEPRNFLRSWDRRCEKAGVPKITIHDGRRSCVSLLVEMGVHPRVIMRILRHANMKITMELYAEASDESVREALDKLSEGFD
;
A
#
# COMPACT_ATOMS: atom_id res chain seq x y z
N MET A 1 -33.37 3.39 14.56
CA MET A 1 -32.32 4.15 15.27
C MET A 1 -31.97 5.36 14.43
N SER A 2 -32.00 6.56 15.04
CA SER A 2 -31.52 7.81 14.44
C SER A 2 -29.99 7.79 14.34
N TRP A 3 -29.43 8.66 13.49
CA TRP A 3 -27.99 8.90 13.47
C TRP A 3 -27.58 9.74 14.69
N GLN A 4 -26.40 9.46 15.25
CA GLN A 4 -25.85 10.18 16.40
C GLN A 4 -24.47 10.77 16.06
N GLU A 5 -24.23 12.02 16.47
CA GLU A 5 -22.92 12.65 16.34
C GLU A 5 -21.92 11.97 17.28
N SER A 6 -20.79 11.54 16.75
CA SER A 6 -19.76 10.80 17.51
C SER A 6 -18.35 11.36 17.36
N GLY A 7 -18.15 12.38 16.52
CA GLY A 7 -16.83 12.93 16.23
C GLY A 7 -15.90 11.97 15.47
N LEU A 8 -16.40 10.82 15.02
CA LEU A 8 -15.65 9.84 14.24
C LEU A 8 -15.80 10.12 12.74
N LEU A 9 -14.68 10.11 12.01
CA LEU A 9 -14.69 10.28 10.55
C LEU A 9 -15.34 9.07 9.84
N MET A 10 -15.18 7.87 10.39
CA MET A 10 -15.73 6.62 9.83
C MET A 10 -16.70 5.99 10.82
N THR A 11 -17.96 5.92 10.41
CA THR A 11 -19.05 5.41 11.25
C THR A 11 -19.96 4.47 10.49
N THR A 12 -20.77 3.71 11.21
CA THR A 12 -21.96 3.06 10.64
C THR A 12 -22.98 4.12 10.23
N ARG A 13 -24.05 3.73 9.51
CA ARG A 13 -25.20 4.59 9.19
C ARG A 13 -25.88 5.24 10.40
N HIS A 14 -25.58 4.79 11.62
CA HIS A 14 -26.14 5.33 12.86
C HIS A 14 -25.15 6.22 13.62
N GLY A 15 -23.93 6.45 13.10
CA GLY A 15 -22.92 7.26 13.78
C GLY A 15 -22.08 6.50 14.81
N THR A 16 -22.26 5.18 14.95
CA THR A 16 -21.45 4.34 15.84
C THR A 16 -20.13 3.90 15.19
N PRO A 17 -19.12 3.47 15.98
CA PRO A 17 -17.90 2.87 15.43
C PRO A 17 -18.18 1.67 14.53
N ILE A 18 -17.37 1.50 13.49
CA ILE A 18 -17.40 0.31 12.64
C ILE A 18 -16.69 -0.83 13.36
N GLU A 19 -17.37 -1.95 13.54
CA GLU A 19 -16.76 -3.16 14.10
C GLU A 19 -15.73 -3.75 13.10
N PRO A 20 -14.53 -4.15 13.56
CA PRO A 20 -13.44 -4.58 12.66
C PRO A 20 -13.78 -5.75 11.73
N ARG A 21 -14.50 -6.78 12.20
CA ARG A 21 -14.89 -7.93 11.36
C ARG A 21 -15.88 -7.52 10.28
N ASN A 22 -16.78 -6.57 10.54
CA ASN A 22 -17.69 -6.01 9.55
C ASN A 22 -16.94 -5.22 8.48
N PHE A 23 -15.91 -4.47 8.88
CA PHE A 23 -15.01 -3.82 7.93
C PHE A 23 -14.28 -4.86 7.06
N LEU A 24 -13.70 -5.90 7.67
CA LEU A 24 -13.01 -6.98 6.94
C LEU A 24 -13.94 -7.71 5.96
N ARG A 25 -15.18 -8.01 6.35
CA ARG A 25 -16.19 -8.58 5.44
C ARG A 25 -16.50 -7.64 4.27
N SER A 26 -16.52 -6.33 4.50
CA SER A 26 -16.70 -5.36 3.43
C SER A 26 -15.47 -5.27 2.53
N TRP A 27 -14.28 -5.44 3.07
CA TRP A 27 -13.02 -5.47 2.33
C TRP A 27 -12.95 -6.69 1.39
N ASP A 28 -13.27 -7.87 1.91
CA ASP A 28 -13.30 -9.12 1.12
C ASP A 28 -14.25 -8.99 -0.10
N ARG A 29 -15.47 -8.47 0.12
CA ARG A 29 -16.43 -8.21 -0.97
C ARG A 29 -15.91 -7.19 -1.99
N ARG A 30 -15.07 -6.24 -1.57
CA ARG A 30 -14.45 -5.28 -2.49
C ARG A 30 -13.35 -5.93 -3.33
N CYS A 31 -12.55 -6.83 -2.75
CA CYS A 31 -11.56 -7.61 -3.48
C CYS A 31 -12.24 -8.47 -4.57
N GLU A 32 -13.30 -9.19 -4.19
CA GLU A 32 -14.11 -9.99 -5.10
C GLU A 32 -14.69 -9.15 -6.24
N LYS A 33 -15.31 -8.01 -5.91
CA LYS A 33 -15.88 -7.09 -6.91
C LYS A 33 -14.82 -6.51 -7.85
N ALA A 34 -13.60 -6.29 -7.37
CA ALA A 34 -12.49 -5.79 -8.17
C ALA A 34 -11.80 -6.89 -9.01
N GLY A 35 -12.18 -8.17 -8.82
CA GLY A 35 -11.56 -9.30 -9.52
C GLY A 35 -10.12 -9.56 -9.08
N VAL A 36 -9.70 -9.06 -7.91
CA VAL A 36 -8.35 -9.27 -7.39
C VAL A 36 -8.33 -10.42 -6.38
N PRO A 37 -7.17 -11.07 -6.15
CA PRO A 37 -7.04 -12.06 -5.09
C PRO A 37 -7.49 -11.51 -3.75
N LYS A 38 -8.02 -12.38 -2.90
CA LYS A 38 -8.35 -12.02 -1.52
C LYS A 38 -7.05 -11.70 -0.77
N ILE A 39 -6.85 -10.42 -0.51
CA ILE A 39 -5.70 -9.88 0.23
C ILE A 39 -6.14 -9.27 1.55
N THR A 40 -5.23 -9.11 2.50
CA THR A 40 -5.52 -8.40 3.76
C THR A 40 -5.48 -6.88 3.55
N ILE A 41 -5.97 -6.11 4.53
CA ILE A 41 -5.82 -4.64 4.53
C ILE A 41 -4.33 -4.25 4.55
N HIS A 42 -3.51 -5.01 5.28
CA HIS A 42 -2.07 -4.77 5.36
C HIS A 42 -1.38 -5.01 4.02
N ASP A 43 -1.86 -5.99 3.24
CA ASP A 43 -1.37 -6.21 1.88
C ASP A 43 -1.73 -5.05 0.96
N GLY A 44 -2.91 -4.44 1.12
CA GLY A 44 -3.25 -3.21 0.38
C GLY A 44 -2.26 -2.07 0.66
N ARG A 45 -1.79 -1.94 1.91
CA ARG A 45 -0.72 -1.00 2.26
C ARG A 45 0.62 -1.40 1.64
N ARG A 46 0.94 -2.69 1.58
CA ARG A 46 2.15 -3.20 0.90
C ARG A 46 2.10 -2.90 -0.60
N SER A 47 0.97 -3.11 -1.28
CA SER A 47 0.79 -2.75 -2.68
C SER A 47 1.01 -1.26 -2.93
N CYS A 48 0.55 -0.38 -2.02
CA CYS A 48 0.83 1.05 -2.10
C CYS A 48 2.34 1.36 -1.99
N VAL A 49 3.08 0.65 -1.13
CA VAL A 49 4.55 0.77 -1.08
C VAL A 49 5.18 0.34 -2.41
N SER A 50 4.82 -0.84 -2.93
CA SER A 50 5.36 -1.36 -4.17
C SER A 50 5.14 -0.38 -5.34
N LEU A 51 3.93 0.17 -5.47
CA LEU A 51 3.63 1.17 -6.50
C LEU A 51 4.47 2.45 -6.35
N LEU A 52 4.67 2.93 -5.12
CA LEU A 52 5.50 4.12 -4.89
C LEU A 52 6.97 3.86 -5.22
N VAL A 53 7.47 2.66 -4.94
CA VAL A 53 8.82 2.24 -5.30
C VAL A 53 8.98 2.16 -6.82
N GLU A 54 8.03 1.54 -7.52
CA GLU A 54 8.01 1.45 -8.98
C GLU A 54 7.97 2.84 -9.65
N MET A 55 7.27 3.79 -9.05
CA MET A 55 7.27 5.20 -9.47
C MET A 55 8.58 5.96 -9.14
N GLY A 56 9.61 5.29 -8.60
CA GLY A 56 10.90 5.88 -8.28
C GLY A 56 10.85 6.82 -7.06
N VAL A 57 9.83 6.73 -6.21
CA VAL A 57 9.70 7.61 -5.04
C VAL A 57 10.76 7.25 -4.01
N HIS A 58 11.56 8.23 -3.60
CA HIS A 58 12.62 8.01 -2.62
C HIS A 58 12.09 7.41 -1.29
N PRO A 59 12.76 6.40 -0.69
CA PRO A 59 12.27 5.69 0.51
C PRO A 59 11.85 6.59 1.66
N ARG A 60 12.61 7.66 1.94
CA ARG A 60 12.28 8.64 2.97
C ARG A 60 10.91 9.32 2.74
N VAL A 61 10.53 9.55 1.48
CA VAL A 61 9.23 10.13 1.13
C VAL A 61 8.13 9.09 1.32
N ILE A 62 8.33 7.86 0.88
CA ILE A 62 7.40 6.73 1.10
C ILE A 62 7.11 6.55 2.60
N MET A 63 8.15 6.55 3.43
CA MET A 63 8.02 6.44 4.89
C MET A 63 7.22 7.59 5.50
N ARG A 64 7.33 8.80 4.94
CA ARG A 64 6.59 9.98 5.39
C ARG A 64 5.12 9.93 4.97
N ILE A 65 4.84 9.50 3.74
CA ILE A 65 3.47 9.27 3.24
C ILE A 65 2.75 8.26 4.13
N LEU A 66 3.44 7.16 4.44
CA LEU A 66 2.82 6.07 5.17
C LEU A 66 2.85 6.27 6.70
N ARG A 67 3.57 7.28 7.22
CA ARG A 67 3.75 7.57 8.66
C ARG A 67 4.18 6.33 9.47
N HIS A 68 5.49 6.07 9.53
CA HIS A 68 6.06 4.92 10.24
C HIS A 68 5.47 3.58 9.76
N ALA A 69 5.17 3.45 8.46
CA ALA A 69 5.07 2.13 7.86
C ALA A 69 6.28 1.30 8.27
N ASN A 70 6.02 0.02 8.55
CA ASN A 70 7.05 -0.94 8.90
C ASN A 70 8.27 -0.73 8.01
N MET A 71 9.31 -0.09 8.56
CA MET A 71 10.48 0.38 7.81
C MET A 71 11.10 -0.77 7.03
N LYS A 72 11.03 -1.96 7.62
CA LYS A 72 11.43 -3.23 7.05
C LYS A 72 10.80 -3.47 5.68
N ILE A 73 9.47 -3.34 5.54
CA ILE A 73 8.77 -3.59 4.28
C ILE A 73 9.16 -2.57 3.21
N THR A 74 9.28 -1.29 3.58
CA THR A 74 9.69 -0.24 2.63
C THR A 74 11.11 -0.45 2.13
N MET A 75 12.02 -0.84 3.02
CA MET A 75 13.42 -1.10 2.64
C MET A 75 13.57 -2.40 1.84
N GLU A 76 12.83 -3.46 2.19
CA GLU A 76 12.80 -4.72 1.43
C GLU A 76 12.37 -4.47 -0.03
N LEU A 77 11.25 -3.77 -0.23
CA LEU A 77 10.74 -3.48 -1.58
C LEU A 77 11.65 -2.52 -2.35
N TYR A 78 12.27 -1.55 -1.67
CA TYR A 78 13.21 -0.65 -2.33
C TYR A 78 14.50 -1.36 -2.74
N ALA A 79 15.02 -2.27 -1.92
CA ALA A 79 16.23 -3.04 -2.26
C ALA A 79 16.00 -3.85 -3.55
N GLU A 80 14.88 -4.55 -3.65
CA GLU A 80 14.49 -5.32 -4.84
C GLU A 80 14.42 -4.44 -6.09
N ALA A 81 13.75 -3.28 -6.02
CA ALA A 81 13.68 -2.35 -7.15
C ALA A 81 15.04 -1.72 -7.50
N SER A 82 15.89 -1.48 -6.49
CA SER A 82 17.23 -0.94 -6.73
C SER A 82 18.12 -1.95 -7.46
N ASP A 83 18.01 -3.24 -7.16
CA ASP A 83 18.78 -4.29 -7.85
C ASP A 83 18.41 -4.35 -9.34
N GLU A 84 17.13 -4.23 -9.68
CA GLU A 84 16.69 -4.14 -11.08
C GLU A 84 17.19 -2.86 -11.76
N SER A 85 17.09 -1.71 -11.08
CA SER A 85 17.58 -0.45 -11.63
C SER A 85 19.09 -0.44 -11.88
N VAL A 86 19.86 -1.14 -11.03
CA VAL A 86 21.31 -1.32 -11.19
C VAL A 86 21.59 -2.19 -12.40
N ARG A 87 20.83 -3.27 -12.60
CA ARG A 87 20.95 -4.13 -13.77
C ARG A 87 20.68 -3.37 -15.07
N GLU A 88 19.56 -2.65 -15.14
CA GLU A 88 19.24 -1.83 -16.31
C GLU A 88 20.31 -0.76 -16.61
N ALA A 89 20.87 -0.14 -15.57
CA ALA A 89 21.93 0.84 -15.73
C ALA A 89 23.23 0.23 -16.27
N LEU A 90 23.58 -0.99 -15.82
CA LEU A 90 24.73 -1.73 -16.30
C LEU A 90 24.53 -2.21 -17.75
N ASP A 91 23.34 -2.67 -18.11
CA ASP A 91 23.03 -3.09 -19.48
C ASP A 91 23.14 -1.91 -20.46
N LYS A 92 22.55 -0.75 -20.13
CA LYS A 92 22.69 0.49 -20.91
C LYS A 92 24.13 0.97 -21.02
N LEU A 93 24.92 0.79 -19.96
CA LEU A 93 26.33 1.13 -19.96
C LEU A 93 27.11 0.20 -20.91
N SER A 94 26.81 -1.10 -20.91
CA SER A 94 27.42 -2.08 -21.82
C SER A 94 27.08 -1.78 -23.28
N GLU A 95 25.82 -1.46 -23.59
CA GLU A 95 25.39 -1.08 -24.95
C GLU A 95 26.07 0.19 -25.47
N GLY A 96 26.42 1.12 -24.57
CA GLY A 96 27.14 2.35 -24.92
C GLY A 96 28.65 2.15 -25.16
N PHE A 97 29.18 0.96 -24.88
CA PHE A 97 30.59 0.60 -25.08
C PHE A 97 30.85 -0.32 -26.29
N ASP A 98 29.79 -0.75 -27.00
CA ASP A 98 29.84 -1.42 -28.32
C ASP A 98 29.64 -0.42 -29.48
#